data_AF-A0AAD1GRM0-F1
#
_entry.id   AF-A0AAD1GRM0-F1
#
_cell.length_a   1.000
_cell.length_b   1.000
_cell.length_c   1.000
_cell.angle_alpha   90.00
_cell.angle_beta   90.00
_cell.angle_gamma   90.00
#
_symmetry.space_group_name_H-M   'P 1'
#
loop_
_entity.id
_entity.type
_entity.pdbx_description
1 polymer ?
#
loop_
_entity_poly.entity_id
_entity_poly.type
_entity_poly.pdbx_seq_one_letter_code
_entity_poly.pdbx_strand_id
1 'polypeptide(L)'
;MTSRAATPSDYQQIANSAAYALPDDSGYGWRGYVMPKGTPPASLPASLSPTDAFDKNAGHYLFAPSEPVSLRSDPSGFVAALYDFLFAVEQRNFVGRALLWLPASSLPAPTSFNDYGLRISLGVPCQVQNNLNLQLGDHLTFFINFGTFVKYDADFNALRLKSGNIGISMGFNDKLQADSGLQLTPALQPLAYVPLDGSQAASLTYALIYNALPALRYFQTGFAYVVNTGNGNNILNYPVFNPVGMPAQLNMGGVLDPLDPLNQNISAPQLAAGLIRTGLTFAAPGSTLLPSQWRNTAGNPINLVPLNGLDANGWPLPHAASLVFCDDGASYSLTLSGDYGLSLPNVPAATAGQNLLCGIFGTEWLSFTNYNPAASPADNDRMRLLAAQSAYAPVFPFQTSSLVSPTSGAVTDLLTKAYRTSWSNLIAGASTPAYSAQPDGSPLYGQAATDGDTVLLAPTAPRTPLPQDPGFAFPWCLMPA
;
A
#
# COMPACT_ATOMS: atom_id res chain seq x y z
N MET A 1 22.15 12.80 -2.23
CA MET A 1 22.78 12.68 -0.89
C MET A 1 22.74 11.21 -0.53
N THR A 2 23.90 10.60 -0.32
CA THR A 2 24.06 9.19 0.07
C THR A 2 23.52 8.98 1.47
N SER A 3 22.31 8.43 1.61
CA SER A 3 21.85 7.93 2.91
C SER A 3 22.76 6.77 3.28
N ARG A 4 23.52 6.94 4.36
CA ARG A 4 24.31 5.88 4.99
C ARG A 4 23.35 4.73 5.30
N ALA A 5 23.46 3.62 4.57
CA ALA A 5 22.69 2.42 4.87
C ALA A 5 22.87 2.10 6.35
N ALA A 6 21.75 1.96 7.08
CA ALA A 6 21.80 1.41 8.42
C ALA A 6 22.57 0.08 8.35
N THR A 7 23.47 -0.17 9.30
CA THR A 7 24.19 -1.44 9.36
C THR A 7 23.14 -2.56 9.44
N PRO A 8 23.17 -3.56 8.54
CA PRO A 8 22.23 -4.67 8.58
C PRO A 8 22.16 -5.29 9.97
N SER A 9 20.95 -5.57 10.43
CA SER A 9 20.79 -6.30 11.69
C SER A 9 21.24 -7.75 11.50
N ASP A 10 22.01 -8.27 12.45
CA ASP A 10 22.36 -9.68 12.48
C ASP A 10 21.24 -10.50 13.14
N TYR A 11 21.06 -11.72 12.64
CA TYR A 11 20.19 -12.72 13.25
C TYR A 11 20.75 -13.18 14.59
N GLN A 12 19.94 -13.19 15.64
CA GLN A 12 20.28 -13.66 16.98
C GLN A 12 19.75 -15.07 17.21
N GLN A 13 20.59 -15.94 17.78
CA GLN A 13 20.24 -17.33 18.03
C GLN A 13 19.14 -17.43 19.09
N ILE A 14 18.12 -18.27 18.85
CA ILE A 14 17.00 -18.47 19.77
C ILE A 14 17.31 -19.68 20.65
N ALA A 15 17.43 -19.46 21.96
CA ALA A 15 17.48 -20.49 23.00
C ALA A 15 18.45 -21.66 22.72
N ASN A 16 19.65 -21.37 22.20
CA ASN A 16 20.65 -22.38 21.78
C ASN A 16 20.09 -23.44 20.81
N SER A 17 19.17 -23.05 19.95
CA SER A 17 18.61 -23.90 18.89
C SER A 17 19.26 -23.59 17.53
N ALA A 18 18.82 -24.30 16.49
CA ALA A 18 19.20 -24.01 15.10
C ALA A 18 18.40 -22.86 14.47
N ALA A 19 17.48 -22.24 15.22
CA ALA A 19 16.69 -21.10 14.80
C ALA A 19 17.30 -19.79 15.28
N TYR A 20 17.14 -18.77 14.45
CA TYR A 20 17.54 -17.39 14.70
C TYR A 20 16.40 -16.44 14.34
N ALA A 21 16.42 -15.24 14.93
CA ALA A 21 15.54 -14.14 14.55
C ALA A 21 16.29 -12.81 14.50
N LEU A 22 15.85 -11.91 13.63
CA LEU A 22 16.26 -10.52 13.71
C LEU A 22 15.61 -9.85 14.93
N PRO A 23 16.23 -8.81 15.52
CA PRO A 23 15.64 -8.02 16.60
C PRO A 23 14.25 -7.45 16.23
N ASP A 24 13.34 -7.36 17.19
CA ASP A 24 11.96 -6.91 16.95
C ASP A 24 11.90 -5.49 16.36
N ASP A 25 12.80 -4.60 16.79
CA ASP A 25 12.89 -3.21 16.35
C ASP A 25 13.52 -3.04 14.96
N SER A 26 14.09 -4.09 14.38
CA SER A 26 14.76 -4.01 13.09
C SER A 26 13.82 -3.98 11.87
N GLY A 27 12.50 -4.17 12.04
CA GLY A 27 11.58 -4.15 10.89
C GLY A 27 10.17 -4.66 11.15
N TYR A 28 9.34 -4.70 10.10
CA TYR A 28 7.95 -5.15 10.18
C TYR A 28 7.85 -6.67 10.31
N GLY A 29 7.00 -7.13 11.25
CA GLY A 29 6.75 -8.55 11.47
C GLY A 29 7.97 -9.31 12.03
N TRP A 30 7.79 -10.62 12.18
CA TRP A 30 8.85 -11.52 12.62
C TRP A 30 9.64 -12.05 11.44
N ARG A 31 10.97 -12.05 11.57
CA ARG A 31 11.92 -12.41 10.52
C ARG A 31 12.94 -13.37 11.10
N GLY A 32 12.88 -14.61 10.63
CA GLY A 32 13.65 -15.72 11.15
C GLY A 32 14.52 -16.40 10.11
N TYR A 33 15.49 -17.14 10.63
CA TYR A 33 16.34 -18.01 9.85
C TYR A 33 16.56 -19.33 10.58
N VAL A 34 16.48 -20.46 9.88
CA VAL A 34 16.76 -21.79 10.44
C VAL A 34 17.94 -22.40 9.67
N MET A 35 18.95 -22.85 10.41
CA MET A 35 20.16 -23.46 9.85
C MET A 35 19.84 -24.74 9.02
N PRO A 36 20.78 -25.26 8.22
CA PRO A 36 20.60 -26.55 7.56
C PRO A 36 20.36 -27.69 8.56
N LYS A 37 19.55 -28.68 8.15
CA LYS A 37 19.30 -29.89 8.95
C LYS A 37 20.61 -30.58 9.32
N GLY A 38 20.73 -30.97 10.58
CA GLY A 38 21.91 -31.67 11.11
C GLY A 38 23.02 -30.74 11.64
N THR A 39 22.83 -29.42 11.60
CA THR A 39 23.80 -28.48 12.20
C THR A 39 23.70 -28.51 13.73
N PRO A 40 24.77 -28.87 14.48
CA PRO A 40 24.69 -28.98 15.94
C PRO A 40 24.53 -27.62 16.63
N PRO A 41 23.49 -27.41 17.45
CA PRO A 41 23.23 -26.09 18.04
C PRO A 41 24.35 -25.55 18.94
N ALA A 42 25.08 -26.44 19.62
CA ALA A 42 26.19 -26.06 20.50
C ALA A 42 27.42 -25.49 19.76
N SER A 43 27.51 -25.70 18.44
CA SER A 43 28.60 -25.17 17.60
C SER A 43 28.23 -23.89 16.84
N LEU A 44 26.98 -23.44 16.99
CA LEU A 44 26.46 -22.30 16.27
C LEU A 44 26.88 -20.97 16.91
N PRO A 45 27.20 -19.94 16.13
CA PRO A 45 27.48 -18.61 16.67
C PRO A 45 26.19 -17.99 17.22
N ALA A 46 26.33 -17.18 18.28
CA ALA A 46 25.20 -16.47 18.87
C ALA A 46 24.55 -15.45 17.92
N SER A 47 25.34 -14.93 16.98
CA SER A 47 24.92 -13.98 15.95
C SER A 47 25.29 -14.51 14.57
N LEU A 48 24.41 -14.32 13.59
CA LEU A 48 24.60 -14.74 12.20
C LEU A 48 24.30 -13.56 11.27
N SER A 49 25.30 -13.11 10.50
CA SER A 49 25.09 -12.03 9.55
C SER A 49 24.25 -12.50 8.35
N PRO A 50 23.46 -11.60 7.71
CA PRO A 50 22.70 -11.95 6.51
C PRO A 50 23.55 -12.50 5.36
N THR A 51 24.78 -12.00 5.21
CA THR A 51 25.77 -12.53 4.25
C THR A 51 26.13 -13.97 4.58
N ASP A 52 26.50 -14.27 5.82
CA ASP A 52 26.86 -15.64 6.22
C ASP A 52 25.65 -16.59 6.16
N ALA A 53 24.45 -16.08 6.43
CA ALA A 53 23.20 -16.81 6.27
C ALA A 53 22.93 -17.24 4.81
N PHE A 54 23.37 -16.47 3.82
CA PHE A 54 23.19 -16.82 2.40
C PHE A 54 24.40 -17.53 1.79
N ASP A 55 25.63 -17.07 2.04
CA ASP A 55 26.82 -17.53 1.33
C ASP A 55 27.46 -18.77 1.97
N LYS A 56 27.39 -18.90 3.30
CA LYS A 56 28.06 -19.97 4.05
C LYS A 56 27.11 -21.06 4.52
N ASN A 57 25.90 -20.69 4.93
CA ASN A 57 24.98 -21.60 5.58
C ASN A 57 23.79 -21.88 4.67
N ALA A 58 23.54 -23.14 4.30
CA ALA A 58 22.46 -23.58 3.40
C ALA A 58 21.02 -23.57 4.02
N GLY A 59 20.74 -22.68 4.98
CA GLY A 59 19.49 -22.65 5.74
C GLY A 59 18.29 -22.01 5.04
N HIS A 60 17.23 -21.80 5.82
CA HIS A 60 15.89 -21.40 5.41
C HIS A 60 15.51 -20.05 6.02
N TYR A 61 14.91 -19.17 5.22
CA TYR A 61 14.37 -17.88 5.64
C TYR A 61 12.88 -18.02 5.93
N LEU A 62 12.43 -17.45 7.05
CA LEU A 62 11.04 -17.49 7.47
C LEU A 62 10.54 -16.09 7.80
N PHE A 63 9.35 -15.75 7.34
CA PHE A 63 8.72 -14.47 7.61
C PHE A 63 7.31 -14.68 8.11
N ALA A 64 6.89 -13.95 9.13
CA ALA A 64 5.58 -14.09 9.73
C ALA A 64 5.05 -12.74 10.25
N PRO A 65 3.73 -12.58 10.44
CA PRO A 65 3.17 -11.38 11.07
C PRO A 65 3.65 -11.22 12.53
N SER A 66 3.94 -12.33 13.21
CA SER A 66 4.47 -12.38 14.57
C SER A 66 5.34 -13.62 14.78
N GLU A 67 6.06 -13.69 15.90
CA GLU A 67 6.86 -14.88 16.23
C GLU A 67 5.95 -16.13 16.34
N PRO A 68 6.30 -17.25 15.67
CA PRO A 68 5.57 -18.51 15.83
C PRO A 68 5.53 -18.95 17.30
N VAL A 69 4.32 -19.21 17.82
CA VAL A 69 4.12 -19.58 19.24
C VAL A 69 4.94 -20.81 19.63
N SER A 70 5.02 -21.81 18.75
CA SER A 70 5.79 -23.03 18.96
C SER A 70 7.29 -22.78 19.06
N LEU A 71 7.82 -21.76 18.38
CA LEU A 71 9.22 -21.39 18.48
C LEU A 71 9.58 -20.87 19.87
N ARG A 72 8.64 -20.18 20.54
CA ARG A 72 8.83 -19.67 21.91
C ARG A 72 8.77 -20.78 22.96
N SER A 73 7.86 -21.74 22.80
CA SER A 73 7.65 -22.81 23.79
C SER A 73 8.60 -24.00 23.61
N ASP A 74 8.91 -24.37 22.36
CA ASP A 74 9.78 -25.49 22.01
C ASP A 74 10.53 -25.19 20.69
N PRO A 75 11.61 -24.40 20.75
CA PRO A 75 12.38 -24.03 19.56
C PRO A 75 12.91 -25.24 18.77
N SER A 76 13.35 -26.28 19.49
CA SER A 76 13.86 -27.51 18.86
C SER A 76 12.75 -28.30 18.17
N GLY A 77 11.58 -28.41 18.80
CA GLY A 77 10.39 -29.01 18.20
C GLY A 77 9.89 -28.24 16.98
N PHE A 78 9.90 -26.91 17.01
CA PHE A 78 9.58 -26.10 15.83
C PHE A 78 10.55 -26.37 14.67
N VAL A 79 11.86 -26.39 14.94
CA VAL A 79 12.88 -26.70 13.92
C VAL A 79 12.67 -28.10 13.34
N ALA A 80 12.36 -29.10 14.16
CA ALA A 80 12.04 -30.44 13.69
C ALA A 80 10.79 -30.45 12.80
N ALA A 81 9.71 -29.79 13.23
CA ALA A 81 8.47 -29.66 12.47
C ALA A 81 8.67 -28.95 11.11
N LEU A 82 9.53 -27.93 11.05
CA LEU A 82 9.91 -27.28 9.79
C LEU A 82 10.56 -28.29 8.84
N TYR A 83 11.51 -29.10 9.30
CA TYR A 83 12.14 -30.08 8.43
C TYR A 83 11.20 -31.20 7.98
N ASP A 84 10.27 -31.64 8.85
CA ASP A 84 9.25 -32.62 8.49
C ASP A 84 8.29 -32.03 7.44
N PHE A 85 7.91 -30.77 7.60
CA PHE A 85 7.14 -30.01 6.60
C PHE A 85 7.89 -29.95 5.26
N LEU A 86 9.15 -29.53 5.24
CA LEU A 86 9.94 -29.43 4.01
C LEU A 86 10.14 -30.80 3.34
N PHE A 87 10.32 -31.87 4.13
CA PHE A 87 10.37 -33.23 3.62
C PHE A 87 9.05 -33.63 2.94
N ALA A 88 7.90 -33.29 3.53
CA ALA A 88 6.58 -33.58 2.99
C ALA A 88 6.28 -32.81 1.69
N VAL A 89 6.81 -31.60 1.51
CA VAL A 89 6.63 -30.78 0.30
C VAL A 89 7.17 -31.47 -0.96
N GLU A 90 8.31 -32.17 -0.85
CA GLU A 90 8.98 -32.75 -2.02
C GLU A 90 8.94 -34.29 -2.07
N GLN A 91 8.48 -34.96 -1.01
CA GLN A 91 8.50 -36.42 -0.84
C GLN A 91 9.86 -37.08 -1.14
N ARG A 92 10.95 -36.30 -1.25
CA ARG A 92 12.28 -36.75 -1.74
C ARG A 92 13.45 -35.96 -1.14
N ASN A 93 13.42 -35.66 0.16
CA ASN A 93 14.42 -34.83 0.85
C ASN A 93 14.61 -33.46 0.19
N PHE A 94 13.99 -32.42 0.76
CA PHE A 94 14.20 -31.04 0.32
C PHE A 94 15.70 -30.71 0.25
N VAL A 95 16.23 -30.47 -0.96
CA VAL A 95 17.63 -30.05 -1.17
C VAL A 95 17.64 -28.60 -1.63
N GLY A 96 17.99 -27.70 -0.71
CA GLY A 96 17.95 -26.27 -1.01
C GLY A 96 17.70 -25.40 0.21
N ARG A 97 17.41 -24.14 -0.08
CA ARG A 97 16.90 -23.16 0.87
C ARG A 97 15.40 -23.03 0.68
N ALA A 98 14.70 -22.75 1.76
CA ALA A 98 13.32 -22.31 1.68
C ALA A 98 13.29 -20.80 1.99
N LEU A 99 12.54 -20.05 1.23
CA LEU A 99 12.09 -18.72 1.56
C LEU A 99 10.59 -18.84 1.80
N LEU A 100 10.15 -18.76 3.05
CA LEU A 100 8.80 -19.15 3.44
C LEU A 100 8.09 -18.02 4.20
N TRP A 101 6.91 -17.67 3.74
CA TRP A 101 5.97 -16.81 4.43
C TRP A 101 5.01 -17.68 5.24
N LEU A 102 4.91 -17.45 6.55
CA LEU A 102 4.13 -18.26 7.48
C LEU A 102 2.77 -17.58 7.71
N PRO A 103 1.68 -18.03 7.04
CA PRO A 103 0.36 -17.48 7.32
C PRO A 103 -0.01 -17.73 8.78
N ALA A 104 -0.54 -16.70 9.44
CA ALA A 104 -0.86 -16.70 10.88
C ALA A 104 0.29 -17.17 11.79
N SER A 105 1.55 -16.94 11.36
CA SER A 105 2.75 -17.33 12.11
C SER A 105 2.86 -18.85 12.34
N SER A 106 2.36 -19.64 11.37
CA SER A 106 2.34 -21.10 11.41
C SER A 106 2.79 -21.71 10.08
N LEU A 107 3.26 -22.96 10.12
CA LEU A 107 3.60 -23.70 8.89
C LEU A 107 2.31 -24.00 8.11
N PRO A 108 2.23 -23.65 6.82
CA PRO A 108 1.07 -23.98 6.00
C PRO A 108 0.99 -25.50 5.75
N ALA A 109 -0.10 -25.96 5.12
CA ALA A 109 -0.15 -27.33 4.62
C ALA A 109 0.95 -27.53 3.55
N PRO A 110 1.66 -28.69 3.50
CA PRO A 110 2.70 -28.95 2.50
C PRO A 110 2.20 -28.79 1.05
N THR A 111 0.94 -29.12 0.79
CA THR A 111 0.28 -28.96 -0.52
C THR A 111 0.13 -27.51 -0.97
N SER A 112 0.17 -26.56 -0.03
CA SER A 112 0.05 -25.12 -0.27
C SER A 112 1.40 -24.39 -0.22
N PHE A 113 2.53 -25.11 -0.23
CA PHE A 113 3.85 -24.49 -0.20
C PHE A 113 4.04 -23.43 -1.30
N ASN A 114 3.56 -23.72 -2.51
CA ASN A 114 3.71 -22.81 -3.66
C ASN A 114 2.87 -21.53 -3.56
N ASP A 115 1.97 -21.42 -2.59
CA ASP A 115 1.22 -20.20 -2.32
C ASP A 115 2.00 -19.27 -1.36
N TYR A 116 2.96 -19.83 -0.62
CA TYR A 116 3.62 -19.19 0.51
C TYR A 116 5.15 -19.29 0.51
N GLY A 117 5.77 -19.88 -0.51
CA GLY A 117 7.21 -20.13 -0.45
C GLY A 117 7.90 -20.33 -1.78
N LEU A 118 9.21 -20.05 -1.75
CA LEU A 118 10.16 -20.35 -2.82
C LEU A 118 11.19 -21.35 -2.33
N ARG A 119 11.50 -22.31 -3.17
CA ARG A 119 12.63 -23.24 -3.03
C ARG A 119 13.78 -22.70 -3.83
N ILE A 120 14.97 -22.64 -3.24
CA ILE A 120 16.15 -22.08 -3.89
C ILE A 120 17.23 -23.17 -3.93
N SER A 121 17.77 -23.45 -5.11
CA SER A 121 18.85 -24.42 -5.26
C SER A 121 20.15 -23.95 -4.60
N LEU A 122 20.99 -24.90 -4.21
CA LEU A 122 22.35 -24.63 -3.71
C LEU A 122 23.39 -24.54 -4.85
N GLY A 123 22.97 -24.77 -6.10
CA GLY A 123 23.84 -24.62 -7.26
C GLY A 123 24.28 -23.18 -7.44
N VAL A 124 25.38 -22.96 -8.16
CA VAL A 124 25.85 -21.63 -8.55
C VAL A 124 25.69 -21.50 -10.07
N PRO A 125 24.87 -20.55 -10.55
CA PRO A 125 24.04 -19.60 -9.80
C PRO A 125 22.83 -20.25 -9.10
N CYS A 126 22.42 -19.72 -7.93
CA CYS A 126 21.24 -20.21 -7.21
C CYS A 126 19.97 -19.82 -7.97
N GLN A 127 19.00 -20.74 -8.02
CA GLN A 127 17.76 -20.55 -8.78
C GLN A 127 16.54 -21.03 -8.02
N VAL A 128 15.42 -20.36 -8.23
CA VAL A 128 14.10 -20.80 -7.79
C VAL A 128 13.73 -22.14 -8.43
N GLN A 129 13.21 -23.08 -7.63
CA GLN A 129 12.89 -24.47 -8.02
C GLN A 129 11.36 -24.77 -8.02
N ASN A 130 10.52 -23.76 -7.89
CA ASN A 130 9.06 -23.87 -7.99
C ASN A 130 8.46 -22.57 -8.55
N ASN A 131 7.16 -22.56 -8.82
CA ASN A 131 6.45 -21.33 -9.17
C ASN A 131 5.72 -20.81 -7.93
N LEU A 132 5.86 -19.53 -7.65
CA LEU A 132 5.03 -18.78 -6.71
C LEU A 132 4.04 -17.93 -7.53
N ASN A 133 2.76 -18.03 -7.21
CA ASN A 133 1.71 -17.24 -7.86
C ASN A 133 0.89 -16.53 -6.79
N LEU A 134 1.19 -15.24 -6.59
CA LEU A 134 0.48 -14.41 -5.64
C LEU A 134 -0.74 -13.81 -6.34
N GLN A 135 -1.92 -14.26 -5.95
CA GLN A 135 -3.17 -13.72 -6.46
C GLN A 135 -3.40 -12.32 -5.86
N LEU A 136 -3.39 -11.32 -6.72
CA LEU A 136 -3.82 -9.95 -6.42
C LEU A 136 -5.26 -9.83 -6.87
N GLY A 137 -6.12 -10.42 -6.04
CA GLY A 137 -7.53 -10.56 -6.35
C GLY A 137 -7.86 -11.65 -7.34
N ASP A 138 -9.00 -11.47 -8.02
CA ASP A 138 -9.60 -12.57 -8.76
C ASP A 138 -8.86 -12.86 -10.07
N HIS A 139 -8.22 -11.86 -10.67
CA HIS A 139 -7.69 -11.93 -12.04
C HIS A 139 -6.17 -11.69 -12.14
N LEU A 140 -5.64 -10.73 -11.40
CA LEU A 140 -4.23 -10.35 -11.48
C LEU A 140 -3.38 -11.30 -10.63
N THR A 141 -2.28 -11.79 -11.18
CA THR A 141 -1.31 -12.63 -10.48
C THR A 141 0.06 -12.01 -10.61
N PHE A 142 0.76 -11.83 -9.49
CA PHE A 142 2.20 -11.64 -9.49
C PHE A 142 2.88 -13.00 -9.45
N PHE A 143 3.70 -13.31 -10.45
CA PHE A 143 4.34 -14.61 -10.55
C PHE A 143 5.86 -14.51 -10.35
N ILE A 144 6.43 -15.56 -9.75
CA ILE A 144 7.86 -15.87 -9.76
C ILE A 144 7.99 -17.32 -10.20
N ASN A 145 8.60 -17.53 -11.36
CA ASN A 145 8.72 -18.84 -11.97
C ASN A 145 10.04 -19.52 -11.61
N PHE A 146 10.02 -20.84 -11.76
CA PHE A 146 11.20 -21.70 -11.81
C PHE A 146 12.30 -21.08 -12.69
N GLY A 147 13.55 -21.18 -12.22
CA GLY A 147 14.72 -20.66 -12.93
C GLY A 147 15.05 -19.20 -12.67
N THR A 148 14.23 -18.47 -11.91
CA THR A 148 14.57 -17.12 -11.41
C THR A 148 15.84 -17.17 -10.58
N PHE A 149 16.84 -16.36 -10.92
CA PHE A 149 18.11 -16.32 -10.19
C PHE A 149 17.94 -15.64 -8.84
N VAL A 150 18.60 -16.19 -7.82
CA VAL A 150 18.59 -15.64 -6.46
C VAL A 150 20.02 -15.40 -6.00
N LYS A 151 20.26 -14.23 -5.38
CA LYS A 151 21.49 -13.96 -4.63
C LYS A 151 21.18 -13.08 -3.43
N TYR A 152 22.04 -13.07 -2.42
CA TYR A 152 22.05 -11.98 -1.46
C TYR A 152 22.67 -10.72 -2.10
N ASP A 153 22.11 -9.56 -1.79
CA ASP A 153 22.60 -8.25 -2.21
C ASP A 153 22.83 -7.38 -0.96
N ALA A 154 24.11 -7.19 -0.62
CA ALA A 154 24.52 -6.51 0.61
C ALA A 154 24.17 -5.02 0.60
N ASP A 155 24.15 -4.38 -0.58
CA ASP A 155 23.83 -2.96 -0.71
C ASP A 155 22.37 -2.66 -0.32
N PHE A 156 21.49 -3.63 -0.53
CA PHE A 156 20.05 -3.53 -0.24
C PHE A 156 19.63 -4.32 1.01
N ASN A 157 20.57 -5.04 1.64
CA ASN A 157 20.30 -6.05 2.65
C ASN A 157 19.10 -6.96 2.30
N ALA A 158 19.10 -7.51 1.08
CA ALA A 158 17.95 -8.19 0.52
C ALA A 158 18.33 -9.44 -0.28
N LEU A 159 17.40 -10.38 -0.39
CA LEU A 159 17.50 -11.43 -1.41
C LEU A 159 17.05 -10.84 -2.75
N ARG A 160 17.99 -10.73 -3.70
CA ARG A 160 17.70 -10.26 -5.05
C ARG A 160 17.24 -11.42 -5.92
N LEU A 161 16.06 -11.26 -6.50
CA LEU A 161 15.46 -12.12 -7.51
C LEU A 161 15.68 -11.46 -8.88
N LYS A 162 16.16 -12.24 -9.86
CA LYS A 162 16.44 -11.73 -11.21
C LYS A 162 15.99 -12.71 -12.28
N SER A 163 15.21 -12.22 -13.25
CA SER A 163 14.91 -12.99 -14.46
C SER A 163 16.17 -13.26 -15.27
N GLY A 164 16.27 -14.46 -15.84
CA GLY A 164 17.40 -14.86 -16.66
C GLY A 164 17.44 -14.21 -18.04
N ASN A 165 18.52 -14.46 -18.78
CA ASN A 165 18.70 -13.87 -20.13
C ASN A 165 17.80 -14.51 -21.21
N ILE A 166 17.19 -15.67 -20.92
CA ILE A 166 16.48 -16.50 -21.90
C ILE A 166 14.95 -16.36 -21.77
N GLY A 167 14.45 -15.64 -20.75
CA GLY A 167 13.02 -15.40 -20.59
C GLY A 167 12.66 -14.61 -19.33
N ILE A 168 11.48 -14.01 -19.35
CA ILE A 168 10.89 -13.31 -18.20
C ILE A 168 10.34 -14.36 -17.24
N SER A 169 10.93 -14.45 -16.05
CA SER A 169 10.52 -15.39 -15.02
C SER A 169 9.78 -14.72 -13.86
N MET A 170 9.54 -13.41 -13.92
CA MET A 170 8.74 -12.69 -12.94
C MET A 170 7.95 -11.56 -13.58
N GLY A 171 6.77 -11.27 -13.04
CA GLY A 171 5.96 -10.14 -13.48
C GLY A 171 4.50 -10.26 -13.07
N PHE A 172 3.67 -9.48 -13.76
CA PHE A 172 2.22 -9.54 -13.63
C PHE A 172 1.62 -10.30 -14.82
N ASN A 173 0.63 -11.12 -14.53
CA ASN A 173 -0.21 -11.73 -15.55
C ASN A 173 -1.67 -11.65 -15.14
N ASP A 174 -2.54 -11.46 -16.12
CA ASP A 174 -3.98 -11.48 -15.96
C ASP A 174 -4.54 -12.84 -16.42
N LYS A 175 -5.44 -13.45 -15.64
CA LYS A 175 -6.05 -14.74 -16.00
C LYS A 175 -6.86 -14.68 -17.30
N LEU A 176 -7.39 -13.53 -17.68
CA LEU A 176 -8.13 -13.30 -18.91
C LEU A 176 -7.26 -12.71 -20.03
N GLN A 177 -5.95 -12.63 -19.84
CA GLN A 177 -4.97 -12.06 -20.79
C GLN A 177 -5.22 -10.58 -21.12
N ALA A 178 -5.91 -9.85 -20.24
CA ALA A 178 -6.06 -8.40 -20.37
C ALA A 178 -4.76 -7.67 -19.98
N ASP A 179 -4.49 -6.55 -20.65
CA ASP A 179 -3.32 -5.72 -20.35
C ASP A 179 -3.56 -4.88 -19.08
N SER A 180 -2.91 -5.27 -17.99
CA SER A 180 -2.94 -4.51 -16.73
C SER A 180 -2.24 -3.14 -16.83
N GLY A 181 -1.44 -2.91 -17.88
CA GLY A 181 -0.59 -1.74 -18.01
C GLY A 181 0.62 -1.73 -17.07
N LEU A 182 0.81 -2.76 -16.24
CA LEU A 182 1.94 -2.88 -15.32
C LEU A 182 3.08 -3.67 -15.94
N GLN A 183 4.28 -3.11 -15.97
CA GLN A 183 5.47 -3.78 -16.50
C GLN A 183 6.66 -3.62 -15.56
N LEU A 184 7.17 -4.72 -15.02
CA LEU A 184 8.40 -4.69 -14.22
C LEU A 184 9.59 -4.23 -15.06
N THR A 185 10.56 -3.60 -14.39
CA THR A 185 11.78 -3.10 -15.01
C THR A 185 13.03 -3.79 -14.44
N PRO A 186 14.08 -3.95 -15.26
CA PRO A 186 14.10 -3.81 -16.72
C PRO A 186 13.19 -4.83 -17.43
N ALA A 187 12.54 -4.45 -18.52
CA ALA A 187 11.51 -5.25 -19.19
C ALA A 187 11.94 -6.69 -19.56
N LEU A 188 13.19 -6.86 -20.01
CA LEU A 188 13.72 -8.17 -20.42
C LEU A 188 14.34 -8.97 -19.27
N GLN A 189 14.70 -8.31 -18.18
CA GLN A 189 15.30 -8.94 -17.01
C GLN A 189 14.71 -8.35 -15.72
N PRO A 190 13.40 -8.53 -15.47
CA PRO A 190 12.78 -8.00 -14.26
C PRO A 190 13.55 -8.35 -12.99
N LEU A 191 13.63 -7.37 -12.10
CA LEU A 191 14.26 -7.47 -10.79
C LEU A 191 13.22 -7.30 -9.69
N ALA A 192 13.36 -8.10 -8.65
CA ALA A 192 12.67 -7.91 -7.39
C ALA A 192 13.65 -8.17 -6.24
N TYR A 193 13.35 -7.63 -5.08
CA TYR A 193 14.11 -7.82 -3.86
C TYR A 193 13.17 -8.25 -2.74
N VAL A 194 13.68 -9.09 -1.85
CA VAL A 194 13.04 -9.42 -0.57
C VAL A 194 13.93 -8.84 0.53
N PRO A 195 13.62 -7.63 1.03
CA PRO A 195 14.37 -7.02 2.12
C PRO A 195 14.32 -7.91 3.36
N LEU A 196 15.44 -8.02 4.06
CA LEU A 196 15.51 -8.85 5.27
C LEU A 196 15.10 -8.06 6.52
N ASP A 197 15.28 -6.75 6.51
CA ASP A 197 14.93 -5.82 7.59
C ASP A 197 14.23 -4.55 7.07
N GLY A 198 13.91 -3.64 7.99
CA GLY A 198 13.18 -2.41 7.72
C GLY A 198 11.65 -2.56 7.62
N SER A 199 10.98 -1.47 7.27
CA SER A 199 9.53 -1.40 7.12
C SER A 199 8.99 -2.30 6.00
N GLN A 200 9.83 -2.59 5.00
CA GLN A 200 9.52 -3.44 3.85
C GLN A 200 10.10 -4.85 3.95
N ALA A 201 10.62 -5.25 5.12
CA ALA A 201 11.11 -6.60 5.36
C ALA A 201 10.08 -7.66 4.94
N ALA A 202 10.55 -8.75 4.33
CA ALA A 202 9.71 -9.85 3.83
C ALA A 202 8.73 -9.51 2.69
N SER A 203 8.64 -8.26 2.23
CA SER A 203 7.83 -7.94 1.05
C SER A 203 8.63 -8.19 -0.24
N LEU A 204 7.93 -8.32 -1.36
CA LEU A 204 8.53 -8.28 -2.70
C LEU A 204 8.55 -6.83 -3.18
N THR A 205 9.73 -6.22 -3.24
CA THR A 205 9.92 -4.87 -3.76
C THR A 205 10.48 -4.89 -5.17
N TYR A 206 9.96 -4.09 -6.09
CA TYR A 206 10.38 -4.07 -7.50
C TYR A 206 10.17 -2.68 -8.12
N ALA A 207 10.88 -2.38 -9.20
CA ALA A 207 10.61 -1.18 -10.00
C ALA A 207 9.72 -1.55 -11.19
N LEU A 208 8.77 -0.69 -11.54
CA LEU A 208 7.87 -0.90 -12.68
C LEU A 208 7.57 0.38 -13.46
N ILE A 209 7.08 0.20 -14.68
CA ILE A 209 6.39 1.21 -15.48
C ILE A 209 4.89 0.96 -15.36
N TYR A 210 4.16 2.01 -15.02
CA TYR A 210 2.70 2.08 -15.08
C TYR A 210 2.31 2.78 -16.37
N ASN A 211 1.78 2.04 -17.33
CA ASN A 211 1.26 2.56 -18.59
C ASN A 211 -0.16 3.08 -18.33
N ALA A 212 -0.32 4.40 -18.29
CA ALA A 212 -1.51 5.00 -17.68
C ALA A 212 -2.81 4.65 -18.39
N LEU A 213 -2.82 4.63 -19.73
CA LEU A 213 -4.04 4.34 -20.49
C LEU A 213 -4.55 2.90 -20.30
N PRO A 214 -3.76 1.83 -20.52
CA PRO A 214 -4.23 0.46 -20.25
C PRO A 214 -4.52 0.25 -18.77
N ALA A 215 -3.69 0.78 -17.87
CA ALA A 215 -3.90 0.59 -16.44
C ALA A 215 -5.18 1.27 -15.92
N LEU A 216 -5.51 2.49 -16.35
CA LEU A 216 -6.77 3.14 -15.97
C LEU A 216 -8.01 2.52 -16.60
N ARG A 217 -7.86 1.73 -17.68
CA ARG A 217 -8.95 0.92 -18.25
C ARG A 217 -9.11 -0.40 -17.51
N TYR A 218 -8.01 -0.98 -17.05
CA TYR A 218 -7.98 -2.24 -16.35
C TYR A 218 -8.41 -2.08 -14.89
N PHE A 219 -7.85 -1.11 -14.17
CA PHE A 219 -8.14 -0.84 -12.76
C PHE A 219 -9.18 0.27 -12.62
N GLN A 220 -10.21 0.03 -11.80
CA GLN A 220 -11.11 1.08 -11.32
C GLN A 220 -10.35 1.95 -10.30
N THR A 221 -9.59 2.92 -10.80
CA THR A 221 -8.70 3.72 -9.94
C THR A 221 -9.45 4.89 -9.30
N GLY A 222 -9.66 4.85 -7.99
CA GLY A 222 -10.41 5.87 -7.27
C GLY A 222 -10.92 5.43 -5.91
N PHE A 223 -12.15 5.85 -5.59
CA PHE A 223 -12.83 5.49 -4.35
C PHE A 223 -14.05 4.64 -4.69
N ALA A 224 -14.12 3.44 -4.12
CA ALA A 224 -15.22 2.51 -4.31
C ALA A 224 -15.93 2.33 -2.97
N TYR A 225 -17.25 2.49 -2.97
CA TYR A 225 -18.11 2.20 -1.83
C TYR A 225 -19.12 1.14 -2.21
N VAL A 226 -19.35 0.19 -1.30
CA VAL A 226 -20.30 -0.89 -1.51
C VAL A 226 -21.48 -0.70 -0.58
N VAL A 227 -22.69 -0.71 -1.12
CA VAL A 227 -23.93 -0.54 -0.37
C VAL A 227 -24.85 -1.72 -0.60
N ASN A 228 -25.43 -2.26 0.46
CA ASN A 228 -26.40 -3.34 0.36
C ASN A 228 -27.83 -2.79 0.48
N THR A 229 -28.62 -2.94 -0.59
CA THR A 229 -29.99 -2.39 -0.69
C THR A 229 -31.09 -3.43 -0.44
N GLY A 230 -30.75 -4.55 0.20
CA GLY A 230 -31.66 -5.69 0.41
C GLY A 230 -31.83 -6.59 -0.82
N ASN A 231 -31.61 -6.05 -2.02
CA ASN A 231 -31.57 -6.80 -3.29
C ASN A 231 -30.14 -7.25 -3.69
N GLY A 232 -29.14 -6.95 -2.85
CA GLY A 232 -27.74 -7.28 -3.08
C GLY A 232 -26.79 -6.08 -2.93
N ASN A 233 -25.51 -6.35 -3.15
CA ASN A 233 -24.46 -5.34 -3.11
C ASN A 233 -24.47 -4.50 -4.40
N ASN A 234 -24.39 -3.18 -4.25
CA ASN A 234 -24.24 -2.21 -5.32
C ASN A 234 -22.94 -1.43 -5.10
N ILE A 235 -22.21 -1.17 -6.18
CA ILE A 235 -20.91 -0.50 -6.13
C ILE A 235 -21.06 0.94 -6.64
N LEU A 236 -20.59 1.89 -5.83
CA LEU A 236 -20.51 3.31 -6.14
C LEU A 236 -19.05 3.67 -6.35
N ASN A 237 -18.67 3.93 -7.60
CA ASN A 237 -17.29 4.20 -8.00
C ASN A 237 -17.08 5.67 -8.35
N TYR A 238 -16.06 6.26 -7.74
CA TYR A 238 -15.65 7.64 -7.93
C TYR A 238 -14.21 7.67 -8.47
N PRO A 239 -14.02 7.72 -9.80
CA PRO A 239 -12.68 7.73 -10.39
C PRO A 239 -11.93 9.00 -10.00
N VAL A 240 -10.66 8.84 -9.65
CA VAL A 240 -9.83 9.96 -9.22
C VAL A 240 -9.12 10.66 -10.37
N PHE A 241 -8.61 9.89 -11.33
CA PHE A 241 -7.81 10.41 -12.43
C PHE A 241 -8.67 10.74 -13.65
N ASN A 242 -8.29 11.81 -14.34
CA ASN A 242 -8.77 12.09 -15.67
C ASN A 242 -7.79 11.47 -16.68
N PRO A 243 -8.19 10.48 -17.50
CA PRO A 243 -7.28 9.85 -18.46
C PRO A 243 -6.77 10.85 -19.52
N VAL A 244 -7.50 11.94 -19.77
CA VAL A 244 -7.07 12.99 -20.69
C VAL A 244 -5.94 13.81 -20.06
N GLY A 245 -4.78 13.80 -20.70
CA GLY A 245 -3.59 14.53 -20.25
C GLY A 245 -2.73 13.78 -19.23
N MET A 246 -3.08 12.54 -18.87
CA MET A 246 -2.22 11.70 -18.04
C MET A 246 -0.90 11.41 -18.77
N PRO A 247 0.25 11.45 -18.07
CA PRO A 247 1.51 10.97 -18.62
C PRO A 247 1.35 9.53 -19.11
N ALA A 248 1.83 9.24 -20.33
CA ALA A 248 1.65 7.91 -20.93
C ALA A 248 2.28 6.79 -20.10
N GLN A 249 3.42 7.10 -19.48
CA GLN A 249 4.18 6.19 -18.62
C GLN A 249 4.59 6.89 -17.34
N LEU A 250 4.45 6.18 -16.24
CA LEU A 250 4.86 6.63 -14.91
C LEU A 250 5.83 5.59 -14.35
N ASN A 251 7.00 6.04 -13.92
CA ASN A 251 7.93 5.19 -13.19
C ASN A 251 7.43 5.06 -11.75
N MET A 252 7.34 3.82 -11.27
CA MET A 252 6.83 3.50 -9.95
C MET A 252 7.68 2.42 -9.27
N GLY A 253 7.67 2.41 -7.95
CA GLY A 253 8.16 1.30 -7.13
C GLY A 253 6.98 0.50 -6.63
N GLY A 254 7.01 -0.81 -6.78
CA GLY A 254 6.00 -1.72 -6.24
C GLY A 254 6.50 -2.40 -4.98
N VAL A 255 5.57 -2.64 -4.07
CA VAL A 255 5.75 -3.49 -2.90
C VAL A 255 4.57 -4.46 -2.89
N LEU A 256 4.83 -5.72 -2.55
CA LEU A 256 3.81 -6.75 -2.46
C LEU A 256 4.13 -7.65 -1.26
N ASP A 257 3.28 -7.64 -0.25
CA ASP A 257 3.39 -8.53 0.90
C ASP A 257 2.57 -9.80 0.64
N PRO A 258 3.20 -10.98 0.51
CA PRO A 258 2.49 -12.23 0.29
C PRO A 258 1.49 -12.58 1.41
N LEU A 259 1.67 -12.05 2.61
CA LEU A 259 0.80 -12.26 3.75
C LEU A 259 -0.24 -11.16 3.94
N ASP A 260 -0.14 -10.06 3.20
CA ASP A 260 -1.07 -8.95 3.27
C ASP A 260 -1.27 -8.23 1.91
N PRO A 261 -1.84 -8.91 0.91
CA PRO A 261 -2.01 -8.36 -0.44
C PRO A 261 -2.96 -7.15 -0.51
N LEU A 262 -3.72 -6.89 0.56
CA LEU A 262 -4.71 -5.82 0.64
C LEU A 262 -4.46 -4.82 1.79
N ASN A 263 -3.29 -4.85 2.44
CA ASN A 263 -2.95 -4.00 3.59
C ASN A 263 -3.98 -4.07 4.75
N GLN A 264 -4.58 -5.24 4.97
CA GLN A 264 -5.61 -5.48 5.98
C GLN A 264 -5.05 -5.78 7.36
N ASN A 265 -3.80 -6.26 7.44
CA ASN A 265 -3.15 -6.73 8.66
C ASN A 265 -2.26 -5.66 9.31
N ILE A 266 -2.12 -4.49 8.68
CA ILE A 266 -1.39 -3.34 9.23
C ILE A 266 -2.20 -2.68 10.35
N SER A 267 -1.56 -2.40 11.48
CA SER A 267 -2.21 -1.71 12.60
C SER A 267 -2.59 -0.26 12.24
N ALA A 268 -3.65 0.27 12.86
CA ALA A 268 -4.09 1.65 12.61
C ALA A 268 -2.99 2.71 12.86
N PRO A 269 -2.16 2.63 13.91
CA PRO A 269 -1.04 3.56 14.10
C PRO A 269 0.01 3.50 12.99
N GLN A 270 0.32 2.30 12.46
CA GLN A 270 1.28 2.15 11.36
C GLN A 270 0.72 2.66 10.04
N LEU A 271 -0.56 2.41 9.75
CA LEU A 271 -1.26 3.02 8.61
C LEU A 271 -1.27 4.56 8.73
N ALA A 272 -1.55 5.08 9.94
CA ALA A 272 -1.52 6.52 10.22
C ALA A 272 -0.11 7.13 10.11
N ALA A 273 0.94 6.34 10.32
CA ALA A 273 2.34 6.71 10.06
C ALA A 273 2.74 6.58 8.58
N GLY A 274 1.81 6.16 7.70
CA GLY A 274 2.01 6.08 6.26
C GLY A 274 2.70 4.81 5.79
N LEU A 275 2.67 3.72 6.57
CA LEU A 275 3.15 2.41 6.13
C LEU A 275 2.14 1.79 5.14
N ILE A 276 2.67 1.34 4.00
CA ILE A 276 1.99 0.43 3.07
C ILE A 276 2.90 -0.78 2.81
N ARG A 277 2.27 -1.93 2.60
CA ARG A 277 2.92 -3.24 2.41
C ARG A 277 2.58 -3.88 1.07
N THR A 278 1.49 -3.45 0.43
CA THR A 278 1.13 -3.87 -0.94
C THR A 278 0.59 -2.68 -1.74
N GLY A 279 1.28 -2.28 -2.81
CA GLY A 279 0.91 -1.13 -3.63
C GLY A 279 2.00 -0.69 -4.60
N LEU A 280 1.71 0.39 -5.32
CA LEU A 280 2.54 1.01 -6.35
C LEU A 280 2.78 2.49 -5.97
N THR A 281 4.02 2.87 -5.72
CA THR A 281 4.42 4.21 -5.28
C THR A 281 5.04 5.00 -6.43
N PHE A 282 4.68 6.28 -6.58
CA PHE A 282 5.24 7.14 -7.62
C PHE A 282 6.73 7.43 -7.36
N ALA A 283 7.59 7.20 -8.37
CA ALA A 283 9.03 7.38 -8.22
C ALA A 283 9.51 8.84 -8.32
N ALA A 284 8.72 9.72 -8.95
CA ALA A 284 9.08 11.13 -9.19
C ALA A 284 8.19 12.09 -8.38
N PRO A 285 8.44 12.25 -7.06
CA PRO A 285 7.63 13.13 -6.23
C PRO A 285 7.83 14.61 -6.60
N GLY A 286 6.80 15.42 -6.36
CA GLY A 286 6.81 16.88 -6.36
C GLY A 286 6.77 17.57 -7.73
N SER A 287 6.91 16.82 -8.83
CA SER A 287 7.02 17.38 -10.19
C SER A 287 6.03 16.78 -11.21
N THR A 288 5.54 15.55 -10.96
CA THR A 288 4.60 14.90 -11.87
C THR A 288 3.19 15.44 -11.62
N LEU A 289 2.57 16.02 -12.64
CA LEU A 289 1.17 16.43 -12.58
C LEU A 289 0.28 15.27 -13.03
N LEU A 290 -0.64 14.83 -12.17
CA LEU A 290 -1.63 13.82 -12.46
C LEU A 290 -3.00 14.49 -12.60
N PRO A 291 -3.54 14.64 -13.82
CA PRO A 291 -4.88 15.18 -14.02
C PRO A 291 -5.93 14.40 -13.23
N SER A 292 -6.74 15.11 -12.46
CA SER A 292 -7.81 14.52 -11.67
C SER A 292 -9.19 14.89 -12.19
N GLN A 293 -10.19 14.17 -11.72
CA GLN A 293 -11.60 14.53 -11.90
C GLN A 293 -12.03 15.70 -11.00
N TRP A 294 -11.15 16.15 -10.10
CA TRP A 294 -11.51 17.14 -9.09
C TRP A 294 -11.52 18.55 -9.66
N ARG A 295 -12.38 19.38 -9.09
CA ARG A 295 -12.61 20.75 -9.52
C ARG A 295 -12.61 21.69 -8.32
N ASN A 296 -12.19 22.93 -8.56
CA ASN A 296 -12.44 23.99 -7.59
C ASN A 296 -13.87 24.54 -7.74
N THR A 297 -14.27 25.44 -6.85
CA THR A 297 -15.59 26.10 -6.89
C THR A 297 -15.84 26.94 -8.15
N ALA A 298 -14.80 27.24 -8.93
CA ALA A 298 -14.90 27.94 -10.22
C ALA A 298 -14.96 26.96 -11.42
N GLY A 299 -14.98 25.64 -11.18
CA GLY A 299 -14.98 24.61 -12.22
C GLY A 299 -13.62 24.35 -12.87
N ASN A 300 -12.52 24.92 -12.34
CA ASN A 300 -11.18 24.70 -12.86
C ASN A 300 -10.66 23.31 -12.46
N PRO A 301 -9.96 22.59 -13.36
CA PRO A 301 -9.38 21.28 -13.07
C PRO A 301 -8.24 21.39 -12.05
N ILE A 302 -8.18 20.40 -11.16
CA ILE A 302 -7.11 20.24 -10.17
C ILE A 302 -6.24 19.05 -10.61
N ASN A 303 -4.93 19.23 -10.57
CA ASN A 303 -3.96 18.16 -10.73
C ASN A 303 -3.48 17.70 -9.34
N LEU A 304 -3.23 16.40 -9.21
CA LEU A 304 -2.56 15.84 -8.04
C LEU A 304 -1.06 15.79 -8.30
N VAL A 305 -0.27 16.20 -7.31
CA VAL A 305 1.18 16.14 -7.36
C VAL A 305 1.64 15.10 -6.33
N PRO A 306 2.12 13.92 -6.74
CA PRO A 306 2.60 12.89 -5.81
C PRO A 306 3.70 13.43 -4.89
N LEU A 307 3.62 13.22 -3.58
CA LEU A 307 4.66 13.60 -2.62
C LEU A 307 5.31 12.36 -1.97
N ASN A 308 6.44 12.57 -1.28
CA ASN A 308 7.15 11.57 -0.47
C ASN A 308 7.45 10.24 -1.19
N GLY A 309 8.07 10.23 -2.38
CA GLY A 309 8.22 9.02 -3.22
C GLY A 309 9.07 7.87 -2.65
N LEU A 310 10.00 7.34 -3.46
CA LEU A 310 10.84 6.22 -3.08
C LEU A 310 12.13 6.69 -2.38
N ASP A 311 12.67 5.87 -1.49
CA ASP A 311 14.01 6.05 -0.95
C ASP A 311 15.11 5.63 -1.95
N ALA A 312 16.37 5.69 -1.52
CA ALA A 312 17.51 5.33 -2.36
C ALA A 312 17.54 3.84 -2.77
N ASN A 313 16.86 2.97 -2.02
CA ASN A 313 16.73 1.55 -2.29
C ASN A 313 15.52 1.25 -3.20
N GLY A 314 14.73 2.26 -3.54
CA GLY A 314 13.49 2.10 -4.29
C GLY A 314 12.31 1.64 -3.43
N TRP A 315 12.40 1.78 -2.11
CA TRP A 315 11.33 1.41 -1.18
C TRP A 315 10.45 2.63 -0.86
N PRO A 316 9.13 2.46 -0.66
CA PRO A 316 8.25 3.56 -0.32
C PRO A 316 8.64 4.23 1.00
N LEU A 317 8.77 5.56 0.98
CA LEU A 317 8.91 6.36 2.19
C LEU A 317 7.56 6.42 2.94
N PRO A 318 7.56 6.79 4.24
CA PRO A 318 6.34 7.10 4.96
C PRO A 318 5.49 8.14 4.22
N HIS A 319 4.19 7.88 4.09
CA HIS A 319 3.24 8.73 3.37
C HIS A 319 3.55 8.94 1.88
N ALA A 320 4.23 7.99 1.26
CA ALA A 320 4.47 8.03 -0.17
C ALA A 320 3.18 7.98 -0.98
N ALA A 321 3.02 8.95 -1.87
CA ALA A 321 1.95 8.94 -2.86
C ALA A 321 1.97 7.62 -3.64
N SER A 322 0.90 6.85 -3.49
CA SER A 322 0.83 5.47 -3.96
C SER A 322 -0.57 5.10 -4.41
N LEU A 323 -0.65 4.08 -5.25
CA LEU A 323 -1.86 3.36 -5.59
C LEU A 323 -1.83 2.03 -4.83
N VAL A 324 -2.85 1.74 -4.05
CA VAL A 324 -2.93 0.52 -3.24
C VAL A 324 -4.09 -0.34 -3.71
N PHE A 325 -3.88 -1.65 -3.71
CA PHE A 325 -4.92 -2.61 -4.09
C PHE A 325 -6.03 -2.64 -3.03
N CYS A 326 -7.28 -2.65 -3.49
CA CYS A 326 -8.47 -2.82 -2.67
C CYS A 326 -9.48 -3.77 -3.33
N ASP A 327 -10.34 -4.35 -2.49
CA ASP A 327 -11.49 -5.16 -2.91
C ASP A 327 -12.75 -4.27 -2.89
N ASP A 328 -13.43 -4.18 -4.03
CA ASP A 328 -14.68 -3.42 -4.22
C ASP A 328 -15.93 -4.31 -4.34
N GLY A 329 -15.81 -5.62 -4.12
CA GLY A 329 -16.93 -6.56 -4.09
C GLY A 329 -17.40 -7.10 -5.42
N ALA A 330 -16.84 -6.63 -6.55
CA ALA A 330 -16.99 -7.29 -7.85
C ALA A 330 -15.65 -7.47 -8.58
N SER A 331 -14.64 -6.68 -8.27
CA SER A 331 -13.29 -6.74 -8.85
C SER A 331 -12.26 -6.15 -7.87
N TYR A 332 -10.99 -6.12 -8.28
CA TYR A 332 -9.95 -5.41 -7.54
C TYR A 332 -9.69 -4.05 -8.18
N SER A 333 -9.77 -3.02 -7.36
CA SER A 333 -9.54 -1.62 -7.70
C SER A 333 -8.20 -1.14 -7.15
N LEU A 334 -7.79 0.03 -7.62
CA LEU A 334 -6.68 0.78 -7.03
C LEU A 334 -7.24 2.01 -6.35
N THR A 335 -6.95 2.20 -5.08
CA THR A 335 -7.25 3.46 -4.38
C THR A 335 -5.97 4.21 -4.06
N LEU A 336 -6.06 5.49 -3.67
CA LEU A 336 -4.89 6.33 -3.43
C LEU A 336 -4.41 6.23 -1.99
N SER A 337 -3.11 6.34 -1.75
CA SER A 337 -2.52 6.40 -0.40
C SER A 337 -1.39 7.42 -0.36
N GLY A 338 -1.10 7.96 0.82
CA GLY A 338 -0.02 8.92 1.03
C GLY A 338 -0.41 10.36 0.70
N ASP A 339 0.60 11.21 0.51
CA ASP A 339 0.41 12.66 0.42
C ASP A 339 0.45 13.16 -1.03
N TYR A 340 -0.51 14.01 -1.39
CA TYR A 340 -0.58 14.67 -2.69
C TYR A 340 -0.73 16.18 -2.55
N GLY A 341 0.07 16.95 -3.31
CA GLY A 341 -0.16 18.37 -3.51
C GLY A 341 -1.34 18.62 -4.45
N LEU A 342 -2.06 19.73 -4.24
CA LEU A 342 -3.18 20.15 -5.09
C LEU A 342 -2.75 21.33 -5.98
N SER A 343 -2.70 21.12 -7.29
CA SER A 343 -2.23 22.12 -8.24
C SER A 343 -3.35 22.56 -9.20
N LEU A 344 -3.59 23.87 -9.26
CA LEU A 344 -4.45 24.54 -10.23
C LEU A 344 -3.55 25.17 -11.31
N PRO A 345 -3.54 24.66 -12.56
CA PRO A 345 -2.59 25.09 -13.60
C PRO A 345 -2.59 26.60 -13.91
N ASN A 346 -3.75 27.24 -13.78
CA ASN A 346 -3.94 28.65 -14.13
C ASN A 346 -3.93 29.59 -12.90
N VAL A 347 -3.55 29.07 -11.74
CA VAL A 347 -3.46 29.85 -10.49
C VAL A 347 -1.99 29.89 -10.06
N PRO A 348 -1.44 31.04 -9.65
CA PRO A 348 -0.07 31.10 -9.16
C PRO A 348 0.19 30.16 -7.98
N ALA A 349 1.40 29.62 -7.89
CA ALA A 349 1.84 28.83 -6.74
C ALA A 349 1.68 29.62 -5.42
N ALA A 350 1.45 28.92 -4.32
CA ALA A 350 1.24 29.50 -2.98
C ALA A 350 0.03 30.45 -2.85
N THR A 351 -0.87 30.50 -3.84
CA THR A 351 -2.12 31.27 -3.72
C THR A 351 -3.05 30.58 -2.73
N ALA A 352 -3.28 31.21 -1.58
CA ALA A 352 -4.21 30.74 -0.55
C ALA A 352 -5.68 30.91 -0.96
N GLY A 353 -6.59 30.31 -0.20
CA GLY A 353 -8.04 30.51 -0.35
C GLY A 353 -8.66 29.84 -1.57
N GLN A 354 -7.97 28.85 -2.16
CA GLN A 354 -8.57 27.98 -3.17
C GLN A 354 -9.54 27.02 -2.48
N ASN A 355 -10.60 26.60 -3.17
CA ASN A 355 -11.62 25.74 -2.60
C ASN A 355 -11.79 24.51 -3.49
N LEU A 356 -11.48 23.32 -2.96
CA LEU A 356 -11.71 22.03 -3.59
C LEU A 356 -13.16 21.64 -3.32
N LEU A 357 -13.95 21.43 -4.37
CA LEU A 357 -15.31 20.89 -4.21
C LEU A 357 -15.22 19.49 -3.59
N CYS A 358 -15.99 19.26 -2.55
CA CYS A 358 -16.15 17.97 -1.91
C CYS A 358 -17.63 17.69 -1.69
N GLY A 359 -18.00 16.43 -1.52
CA GLY A 359 -19.39 16.07 -1.22
C GLY A 359 -20.27 15.87 -2.47
N ILE A 360 -21.45 15.30 -2.21
CA ILE A 360 -22.33 14.77 -3.26
C ILE A 360 -23.21 15.87 -3.87
N PHE A 361 -23.50 16.93 -3.11
CA PHE A 361 -24.43 17.99 -3.53
C PHE A 361 -23.73 19.23 -4.10
N GLY A 362 -22.39 19.26 -4.12
CA GLY A 362 -21.61 20.37 -4.68
C GLY A 362 -21.68 21.68 -3.86
N THR A 363 -22.25 21.63 -2.65
CA THR A 363 -22.39 22.75 -1.72
C THR A 363 -21.34 22.76 -0.62
N GLU A 364 -20.42 21.79 -0.64
CA GLU A 364 -19.36 21.62 0.35
C GLU A 364 -17.99 21.82 -0.32
N TRP A 365 -17.04 22.39 0.42
CA TRP A 365 -15.68 22.54 -0.07
C TRP A 365 -14.64 22.55 1.05
N LEU A 366 -13.41 22.21 0.67
CA LEU A 366 -12.22 22.33 1.51
C LEU A 366 -11.34 23.47 1.01
N SER A 367 -10.95 24.37 1.91
CA SER A 367 -10.01 25.42 1.57
C SER A 367 -8.56 24.92 1.58
N PHE A 368 -7.78 25.28 0.57
CA PHE A 368 -6.38 24.91 0.44
C PHE A 368 -5.54 26.04 -0.19
N THR A 369 -4.23 25.92 -0.06
CA THR A 369 -3.25 26.76 -0.75
C THR A 369 -2.72 26.02 -1.98
N ASN A 370 -2.72 26.69 -3.13
CA ASN A 370 -2.25 26.10 -4.38
C ASN A 370 -0.79 25.64 -4.26
N TYR A 371 -0.50 24.41 -4.68
CA TYR A 371 0.80 23.77 -4.50
C TYR A 371 1.95 24.62 -5.04
N ASN A 372 2.99 24.78 -4.23
CA ASN A 372 4.22 25.48 -4.55
C ASN A 372 5.40 24.49 -4.67
N PRO A 373 5.88 24.20 -5.89
CA PRO A 373 7.00 23.28 -6.09
C PRO A 373 8.34 23.81 -5.56
N ALA A 374 8.44 25.12 -5.26
CA ALA A 374 9.65 25.72 -4.70
C ALA A 374 9.68 25.71 -3.16
N ALA A 375 8.55 25.41 -2.51
CA ALA A 375 8.47 25.29 -1.06
C ALA A 375 8.79 23.85 -0.61
N SER A 376 9.18 23.67 0.66
CA SER A 376 9.36 22.31 1.18
C SER A 376 8.00 21.58 1.22
N PRO A 377 7.99 20.23 1.16
CA PRO A 377 6.74 19.48 1.26
C PRO A 377 5.94 19.75 2.54
N ALA A 378 6.61 20.08 3.65
CA ALA A 378 5.96 20.38 4.92
C ALA A 378 5.28 21.77 4.95
N ASP A 379 5.71 22.69 4.09
CA ASP A 379 5.14 24.05 4.00
C ASP A 379 3.93 24.11 3.08
N ASN A 380 3.74 23.10 2.24
CA ASN A 380 2.58 22.96 1.36
C ASN A 380 1.42 22.29 2.10
N ASP A 381 0.21 22.82 1.88
CA ASP A 381 -1.00 22.07 2.17
C ASP A 381 -1.01 20.82 1.29
N ARG A 382 -1.36 19.68 1.88
CA ARG A 382 -1.34 18.39 1.18
C ARG A 382 -2.55 17.56 1.53
N MET A 383 -3.09 16.88 0.53
CA MET A 383 -4.13 15.90 0.76
C MET A 383 -3.49 14.57 1.13
N ARG A 384 -3.73 14.13 2.36
CA ARG A 384 -3.29 12.84 2.87
C ARG A 384 -4.39 11.83 2.69
N LEU A 385 -4.09 10.73 2.01
CA LEU A 385 -4.99 9.60 1.88
C LEU A 385 -4.51 8.43 2.74
N LEU A 386 -5.42 7.91 3.55
CA LEU A 386 -5.20 6.75 4.39
C LEU A 386 -5.89 5.55 3.74
N ALA A 387 -5.10 4.54 3.41
CA ALA A 387 -5.58 3.28 2.85
C ALA A 387 -6.37 2.44 3.85
N ALA A 388 -7.00 1.38 3.34
CA ALA A 388 -7.61 0.29 4.10
C ALA A 388 -8.73 0.72 5.08
N GLN A 389 -9.42 1.82 4.74
CA GLN A 389 -10.55 2.37 5.50
C GLN A 389 -11.86 1.70 5.11
N SER A 390 -12.86 1.76 6.01
CA SER A 390 -14.17 1.13 5.80
C SER A 390 -14.89 1.71 4.57
N ALA A 391 -15.45 0.83 3.73
CA ALA A 391 -16.17 1.22 2.52
C ALA A 391 -17.50 0.46 2.31
N TYR A 392 -17.90 -0.42 3.25
CA TYR A 392 -19.13 -1.22 3.11
C TYR A 392 -20.26 -0.74 4.02
N ALA A 393 -21.38 -0.32 3.44
CA ALA A 393 -22.63 -0.09 4.15
C ALA A 393 -23.52 -1.36 4.09
N PRO A 394 -23.66 -2.11 5.20
CA PRO A 394 -24.38 -3.39 5.20
C PRO A 394 -25.91 -3.24 5.06
N VAL A 395 -26.44 -2.03 5.28
CA VAL A 395 -27.87 -1.70 5.12
C VAL A 395 -27.97 -0.30 4.52
N PHE A 396 -28.63 -0.16 3.38
CA PHE A 396 -28.90 1.13 2.74
C PHE A 396 -30.28 1.17 2.05
N PRO A 397 -31.07 2.25 2.18
CA PRO A 397 -30.83 3.41 3.03
C PRO A 397 -30.85 3.04 4.52
N PHE A 398 -30.13 3.82 5.33
CA PHE A 398 -30.14 3.62 6.78
C PHE A 398 -31.55 3.85 7.35
N GLN A 399 -31.89 3.11 8.40
CA GLN A 399 -33.19 3.26 9.04
C GLN A 399 -33.34 4.68 9.62
N THR A 400 -34.42 5.36 9.27
CA THR A 400 -34.74 6.66 9.85
C THR A 400 -34.98 6.52 11.34
N SER A 401 -34.30 7.36 12.14
CA SER A 401 -34.57 7.44 13.57
C SER A 401 -36.04 7.82 13.82
N SER A 402 -36.67 7.12 14.76
CA SER A 402 -38.09 7.24 15.06
C SER A 402 -38.35 7.26 16.56
N LEU A 403 -39.20 8.20 17.00
CA LEU A 403 -39.61 8.32 18.39
C LEU A 403 -40.46 7.13 18.88
N VAL A 404 -41.10 6.39 17.96
CA VAL A 404 -41.89 5.19 18.30
C VAL A 404 -41.07 3.90 18.29
N SER A 405 -39.82 3.96 17.84
CA SER A 405 -38.86 2.85 17.90
C SER A 405 -37.53 3.38 18.44
N PRO A 406 -37.35 3.47 19.76
CA PRO A 406 -36.19 4.12 20.37
C PRO A 406 -34.84 3.54 19.93
N THR A 407 -34.83 2.27 19.50
CA THR A 407 -33.63 1.58 18.98
C THR A 407 -33.35 1.86 17.50
N SER A 408 -34.28 2.46 16.75
CA SER A 408 -34.12 2.81 15.33
C SER A 408 -33.10 3.93 15.05
N GLY A 409 -32.59 4.58 16.10
CA GLY A 409 -31.52 5.57 16.04
C GLY A 409 -30.26 5.16 16.81
N ALA A 410 -30.06 3.87 17.08
CA ALA A 410 -28.87 3.41 17.76
C ALA A 410 -27.61 3.79 16.95
N VAL A 411 -26.65 4.44 17.60
CA VAL A 411 -25.38 4.85 16.98
C VAL A 411 -24.53 3.58 16.79
N THR A 412 -24.54 3.05 15.59
CA THR A 412 -23.65 1.98 15.14
C THR A 412 -22.81 2.48 13.98
N ASP A 413 -21.61 1.93 13.81
CA ASP A 413 -20.78 2.22 12.65
C ASP A 413 -21.56 1.91 11.36
N LEU A 414 -21.82 2.97 10.59
CA LEU A 414 -22.59 2.88 9.35
C LEU A 414 -21.79 2.19 8.23
N LEU A 415 -20.46 2.24 8.32
CA LEU A 415 -19.53 1.60 7.41
C LEU A 415 -18.68 0.56 8.13
N THR A 416 -18.50 -0.59 7.50
CA THR A 416 -17.68 -1.69 7.99
C THR A 416 -16.51 -1.98 7.03
N LYS A 417 -15.58 -2.81 7.49
CA LYS A 417 -14.33 -3.15 6.76
C LYS A 417 -14.45 -4.35 5.81
N ALA A 418 -15.66 -4.83 5.52
CA ALA A 418 -15.86 -5.93 4.59
C ALA A 418 -15.33 -5.59 3.19
N TYR A 419 -15.53 -4.34 2.76
CA TYR A 419 -14.88 -3.72 1.62
C TYR A 419 -14.10 -2.50 2.10
N ARG A 420 -13.05 -2.14 1.36
CA ARG A 420 -12.12 -1.09 1.80
C ARG A 420 -11.78 -0.12 0.68
N THR A 421 -11.54 1.12 1.07
CA THR A 421 -11.06 2.17 0.18
C THR A 421 -10.14 3.10 0.96
N SER A 422 -9.80 4.25 0.38
CA SER A 422 -9.08 5.30 1.07
C SER A 422 -9.99 6.41 1.55
N TRP A 423 -9.71 6.91 2.74
CA TRP A 423 -10.27 8.17 3.23
C TRP A 423 -9.20 9.26 3.14
N SER A 424 -9.60 10.52 3.13
CA SER A 424 -8.66 11.62 3.01
C SER A 424 -8.83 12.67 4.09
N ASN A 425 -7.77 13.46 4.28
CA ASN A 425 -7.78 14.69 5.05
C ASN A 425 -6.88 15.72 4.35
N LEU A 426 -7.14 17.01 4.56
CA LEU A 426 -6.21 18.05 4.16
C LEU A 426 -5.32 18.42 5.35
N ILE A 427 -4.03 18.14 5.20
CA ILE A 427 -3.02 18.45 6.21
C ILE A 427 -2.47 19.84 5.93
N ALA A 428 -2.50 20.66 6.97
CA ALA A 428 -1.96 22.01 6.96
C ALA A 428 -0.45 21.99 6.65
N GLY A 429 -0.05 22.85 5.72
CA GLY A 429 1.33 23.33 5.62
C GLY A 429 1.47 24.62 6.43
N ALA A 430 1.73 25.73 5.74
CA ALA A 430 1.74 27.07 6.35
C ALA A 430 0.34 27.69 6.53
N SER A 431 -0.73 27.02 6.08
CA SER A 431 -2.10 27.55 6.11
C SER A 431 -2.98 26.82 7.15
N THR A 432 -4.26 27.19 7.27
CA THR A 432 -5.26 26.47 8.08
C THR A 432 -6.39 25.99 7.19
N PRO A 433 -6.28 24.78 6.60
CA PRO A 433 -7.38 24.10 5.95
C PRO A 433 -8.68 24.11 6.76
N ALA A 434 -9.77 24.42 6.09
CA ALA A 434 -11.09 24.41 6.69
C ALA A 434 -12.11 23.77 5.75
N TYR A 435 -13.04 23.04 6.34
CA TYR A 435 -14.26 22.60 5.70
C TYR A 435 -15.30 23.70 5.76
N SER A 436 -16.13 23.80 4.73
CA SER A 436 -17.28 24.71 4.69
C SER A 436 -18.41 24.06 3.92
N ALA A 437 -19.64 24.30 4.34
CA ALA A 437 -20.85 23.80 3.69
C ALA A 437 -21.90 24.91 3.62
N GLN A 438 -22.64 24.94 2.50
CA GLN A 438 -23.80 25.79 2.33
C GLN A 438 -25.09 24.96 2.37
N PRO A 439 -26.16 25.44 3.04
CA PRO A 439 -27.44 24.75 3.04
C PRO A 439 -28.10 24.79 1.65
N ASP A 440 -28.84 23.74 1.32
CA ASP A 440 -29.70 23.71 0.13
C ASP A 440 -30.68 24.89 0.15
N GLY A 441 -30.72 25.66 -0.94
CA GLY A 441 -31.54 26.88 -1.04
C GLY A 441 -30.83 28.18 -0.64
N SER A 442 -29.52 28.17 -0.41
CA SER A 442 -28.72 29.38 -0.12
C SER A 442 -28.44 30.38 -1.27
N PRO A 443 -28.97 30.30 -2.52
CA PRO A 443 -28.91 31.45 -3.42
C PRO A 443 -29.59 32.71 -2.85
N LEU A 444 -30.34 32.58 -1.75
CA LEU A 444 -31.13 33.61 -1.08
C LEU A 444 -30.34 34.71 -0.37
N TYR A 445 -29.03 34.55 -0.18
CA TYR A 445 -28.18 35.61 0.35
C TYR A 445 -27.32 36.14 -0.79
N GLY A 446 -27.62 37.35 -1.26
CA GLY A 446 -27.00 37.95 -2.44
C GLY A 446 -25.48 38.12 -2.32
N GLN A 447 -24.83 38.40 -3.46
CA GLN A 447 -23.45 38.89 -3.46
C GLN A 447 -23.35 40.16 -2.60
N ALA A 448 -22.18 40.39 -1.97
CA ALA A 448 -21.91 41.66 -1.31
C ALA A 448 -22.24 42.80 -2.28
N ALA A 449 -23.26 43.57 -1.92
CA ALA A 449 -23.75 44.68 -2.69
C ALA A 449 -23.83 45.89 -1.77
N THR A 450 -23.58 47.06 -2.35
CA THR A 450 -23.85 48.33 -1.68
C THR A 450 -25.22 48.81 -2.12
N ASP A 451 -26.12 48.98 -1.15
CA ASP A 451 -27.38 49.73 -1.34
C ASP A 451 -27.20 51.11 -0.72
N GLY A 452 -26.82 52.10 -1.55
CA GLY A 452 -26.34 53.40 -1.08
C GLY A 452 -25.06 53.27 -0.24
N ASP A 453 -25.04 53.86 0.95
CA ASP A 453 -23.94 53.78 1.91
C ASP A 453 -23.95 52.50 2.77
N THR A 454 -24.96 51.63 2.59
CA THR A 454 -25.11 50.41 3.39
C THR A 454 -24.39 49.24 2.72
N VAL A 455 -23.38 48.70 3.40
CA VAL A 455 -22.70 47.47 2.99
C VAL A 455 -23.56 46.27 3.39
N LEU A 456 -24.15 45.59 2.41
CA LEU A 456 -24.82 44.32 2.65
C LEU A 456 -23.75 43.23 2.82
N LEU A 457 -23.78 42.55 3.97
CA LEU A 457 -22.88 41.44 4.25
C LEU A 457 -23.16 40.29 3.29
N ALA A 458 -22.12 39.86 2.56
CA ALA A 458 -22.20 38.63 1.78
C ALA A 458 -22.40 37.43 2.72
N PRO A 459 -23.18 36.42 2.31
CA PRO A 459 -23.21 35.15 3.04
C PRO A 459 -21.80 34.58 3.14
N THR A 460 -21.39 34.28 4.36
CA THR A 460 -20.17 33.53 4.63
C THR A 460 -20.60 32.17 5.13
N ALA A 461 -20.23 31.11 4.41
CA ALA A 461 -20.48 29.75 4.87
C ALA A 461 -19.73 29.52 6.19
N PRO A 462 -20.34 28.84 7.17
CA PRO A 462 -19.64 28.47 8.38
C PRO A 462 -18.41 27.63 8.02
N ARG A 463 -17.29 27.94 8.68
CA ARG A 463 -15.99 27.28 8.43
C ARG A 463 -15.57 26.51 9.67
N THR A 464 -15.20 25.26 9.49
CA THR A 464 -14.70 24.40 10.55
C THR A 464 -13.26 24.01 10.21
N PRO A 465 -12.27 24.37 11.05
CA PRO A 465 -10.89 23.90 10.87
C PRO A 465 -10.84 22.38 10.83
N LEU A 466 -10.06 21.82 9.91
CA LEU A 466 -9.90 20.37 9.82
C LEU A 466 -9.01 19.86 10.96
N PRO A 467 -9.37 18.77 11.66
CA PRO A 467 -8.48 18.11 12.62
C PRO A 467 -7.15 17.72 11.97
N GLN A 468 -6.06 17.92 12.70
CA GLN A 468 -4.68 17.63 12.24
C GLN A 468 -4.07 16.43 12.96
N ASP A 469 -4.87 15.68 13.72
CA ASP A 469 -4.43 14.50 14.45
C ASP A 469 -3.95 13.40 13.49
N PRO A 470 -2.84 12.70 13.80
CA PRO A 470 -2.39 11.57 13.00
C PRO A 470 -3.50 10.51 12.85
N GLY A 471 -3.77 10.11 11.61
CA GLY A 471 -4.78 9.08 11.33
C GLY A 471 -6.21 9.62 11.19
N PHE A 472 -6.47 10.90 11.44
CA PHE A 472 -7.78 11.48 11.11
C PHE A 472 -7.97 11.59 9.59
N ALA A 473 -9.06 11.02 9.09
CA ALA A 473 -9.50 11.10 7.71
C ALA A 473 -11.01 10.87 7.62
N PHE A 474 -11.63 11.27 6.52
CA PHE A 474 -13.06 11.10 6.26
C PHE A 474 -13.31 10.52 4.86
N PRO A 475 -14.45 9.82 4.65
CA PRO A 475 -14.83 9.30 3.35
C PRO A 475 -14.83 10.39 2.28
N TRP A 476 -14.12 10.14 1.18
CA TRP A 476 -14.11 11.03 0.03
C TRP A 476 -15.11 10.59 -1.02
N CYS A 477 -15.98 11.50 -1.45
CA CYS A 477 -16.84 11.32 -2.62
C CYS A 477 -16.90 12.64 -3.40
N LEU A 478 -16.98 12.53 -4.72
CA LEU A 478 -17.08 13.67 -5.63
C LEU A 478 -18.12 13.35 -6.69
N MET A 479 -18.91 14.35 -7.10
CA MET A 479 -19.71 14.19 -8.31
C MET A 479 -18.78 13.98 -9.52
N PRO A 480 -18.99 12.94 -10.34
CA PRO A 480 -18.54 13.00 -11.72
C PRO A 480 -19.30 14.14 -12.41
N ALA A 481 -18.56 15.11 -12.96
CA ALA A 481 -19.13 16.18 -13.77
C ALA A 481 -19.62 15.67 -15.13
#